data_AF-A0A518B518-F1
#
_entry.id   AF-A0A518B518-F1
#
_cell.length_a   1.000
_cell.length_b   1.000
_cell.length_c   1.000
_cell.angle_alpha   90.00
_cell.angle_beta   90.00
_cell.angle_gamma   90.00
#
_symmetry.space_group_name_H-M   'P 1'
#
loop_
_entity.id
_entity.type
_entity.pdbx_description
1 polymer ?
#
loop_
_entity_poly.entity_id
_entity_poly.type
_entity_poly.pdbx_seq_one_letter_code
_entity_poly.pdbx_strand_id
1 'polypeptide(L)'
;MKQVFESLDRLVERVAGHAHWLLRVGLAASFLSHSLPRYGALDAFAERMDLPYGAAVMATMVETLAAMAILVGGFVPGMLGHWITRLGAFAYVPIMAVAILTQHWGRWSFTPAPDYPLGGAEFPTIMLLTATYLGIKGNRA
;
A
#
# COMPACT_ATOMS: atom_id res chain seq x y z
N MET A 1 33.68 -7.35 20.99
CA MET A 1 33.05 -7.40 19.65
C MET A 1 32.00 -8.53 19.55
N LYS A 2 32.35 -9.80 19.83
CA LYS A 2 31.40 -10.94 19.83
C LYS A 2 30.13 -10.72 20.67
N GLN A 3 30.28 -10.26 21.91
CA GLN A 3 29.16 -9.97 22.81
C GLN A 3 28.20 -8.87 22.30
N VAL A 4 28.71 -7.94 21.48
CA VAL A 4 27.90 -6.89 20.86
C VAL A 4 27.02 -7.52 19.77
N PHE A 5 27.60 -8.33 18.87
CA PHE A 5 26.83 -9.04 17.85
C PHE A 5 25.76 -9.96 18.45
N GLU A 6 26.10 -10.76 19.47
CA GLU A 6 25.12 -11.61 20.16
C GLU A 6 23.98 -10.80 20.81
N SER A 7 24.25 -9.58 21.24
CA SER A 7 23.23 -8.70 21.81
C SER A 7 22.33 -8.10 20.71
N LEU A 8 22.89 -7.78 19.55
CA LEU A 8 22.13 -7.34 18.37
C LEU A 8 21.25 -8.46 17.83
N ASP A 9 21.76 -9.68 17.72
CA ASP A 9 21.00 -10.84 17.24
C ASP A 9 19.78 -11.11 18.14
N ARG A 10 19.98 -11.11 19.46
CA ARG A 10 18.87 -11.24 20.43
C ARG A 10 17.84 -10.13 20.31
N LEU A 11 18.26 -8.91 19.99
CA LEU A 11 17.33 -7.79 19.78
C LEU A 11 16.50 -8.03 18.50
N VAL A 12 17.17 -8.40 17.41
CA VAL A 12 16.53 -8.69 16.12
C VAL A 12 15.53 -9.82 16.26
N GLU A 13 15.89 -10.94 16.89
CA GLU A 13 14.97 -12.07 17.11
C GLU A 13 13.71 -11.68 17.89
N ARG A 14 13.83 -10.81 18.90
CA ARG A 14 12.69 -10.31 19.69
C ARG A 14 11.71 -9.49 18.86
N VAL A 15 12.20 -8.71 17.90
CA VAL A 15 11.36 -7.81 17.08
C VAL A 15 10.99 -8.40 15.72
N ALA A 16 11.69 -9.42 15.25
CA ALA A 16 11.50 -10.03 13.93
C ALA A 16 10.07 -10.56 13.74
N GLY A 17 9.47 -11.13 14.79
CA GLY A 17 8.07 -11.58 14.77
C GLY A 17 7.06 -10.45 14.50
N HIS A 18 7.45 -9.19 14.69
CA HIS A 18 6.63 -8.00 14.45
C HIS A 18 7.00 -7.25 13.16
N ALA A 19 8.02 -7.68 12.42
CA ALA A 19 8.53 -6.98 11.24
C ALA A 19 7.49 -6.81 10.12
N HIS A 20 6.50 -7.71 10.05
CA HIS A 20 5.36 -7.61 9.14
C HIS A 20 4.57 -6.30 9.30
N TRP A 21 4.59 -5.65 10.48
CA TRP A 21 3.98 -4.35 10.68
C TRP A 21 4.65 -3.22 9.91
N LEU A 22 5.96 -3.33 9.60
CA LEU A 22 6.65 -2.31 8.81
C LEU A 22 6.03 -2.19 7.42
N LEU A 23 5.73 -3.32 6.78
CA LEU A 23 5.08 -3.37 5.47
C LEU A 23 3.63 -2.90 5.54
N ARG A 24 2.89 -3.32 6.58
CA ARG A 24 1.48 -2.91 6.77
C ARG A 24 1.35 -1.40 6.97
N VAL A 25 2.15 -0.84 7.88
CA VAL A 25 2.12 0.58 8.19
C VAL A 25 2.61 1.39 7.00
N GLY A 26 3.69 1.00 6.33
CA GLY A 26 4.20 1.72 5.16
C GLY A 26 3.18 1.75 4.02
N LEU A 27 2.57 0.61 3.69
CA LEU A 27 1.55 0.52 2.64
C LEU A 27 0.28 1.29 3.02
N ALA A 28 -0.24 1.10 4.22
CA ALA A 28 -1.46 1.78 4.68
C ALA A 28 -1.27 3.29 4.79
N ALA A 29 -0.15 3.76 5.35
CA ALA A 29 0.15 5.19 5.45
C ALA A 29 0.22 5.85 4.07
N SER A 30 0.89 5.19 3.11
CA SER A 30 0.98 5.69 1.73
C SER A 30 -0.41 5.87 1.13
N PHE A 31 -1.25 4.83 1.15
CA PHE A 31 -2.59 4.92 0.55
C PHE A 31 -3.54 5.85 1.30
N LEU A 32 -3.51 5.88 2.63
CA LEU A 32 -4.31 6.83 3.41
C LEU A 32 -3.93 8.28 3.10
N SER A 33 -2.63 8.56 2.93
CA SER A 33 -2.16 9.89 2.55
C SER A 33 -2.63 10.31 1.15
N HIS A 34 -2.86 9.35 0.27
CA HIS A 34 -3.38 9.59 -1.08
C HIS A 34 -4.91 9.67 -1.13
N SER A 35 -5.62 8.91 -0.30
CA SER A 35 -7.08 8.78 -0.38
C SER A 35 -7.83 9.74 0.54
N LEU A 36 -7.34 10.00 1.76
CA LEU A 36 -8.04 10.85 2.73
C LEU A 36 -8.25 12.29 2.24
N PRO A 37 -7.27 12.97 1.62
CA PRO A 37 -7.49 14.32 1.11
C PRO A 37 -8.54 14.38 -0.01
N ARG A 38 -8.77 13.28 -0.75
CA ARG A 38 -9.71 13.26 -1.88
C ARG A 38 -11.15 13.45 -1.43
N TYR A 39 -11.52 13.05 -0.21
CA TYR A 39 -12.88 13.25 0.31
C TYR A 39 -13.30 14.72 0.35
N GLY A 40 -12.35 15.65 0.50
CA GLY A 40 -12.63 17.09 0.47
C GLY A 40 -12.70 17.69 -0.94
N ALA A 41 -12.37 16.92 -1.98
CA ALA A 41 -12.25 17.40 -3.36
C ALA A 41 -12.55 16.28 -4.39
N LEU A 42 -13.63 15.52 -4.18
CA LEU A 42 -14.00 14.39 -5.03
C LEU A 42 -14.30 14.81 -6.47
N ASP A 43 -14.97 15.94 -6.67
CA ASP A 43 -15.27 16.49 -8.00
C ASP A 43 -13.98 16.79 -8.78
N ALA A 44 -13.03 17.47 -8.14
CA ALA A 44 -11.74 17.79 -8.75
C ALA A 44 -10.90 16.54 -9.04
N PHE A 45 -11.02 15.50 -8.22
CA PHE A 45 -10.38 14.21 -8.49
C PHE A 45 -11.04 13.49 -9.68
N ALA A 46 -12.37 13.49 -9.76
CA ALA A 46 -13.13 12.91 -10.86
C ALA A 46 -12.78 13.59 -12.19
N GLU A 47 -12.76 14.92 -12.22
CA GLU A 47 -12.37 15.71 -13.40
C GLU A 47 -10.91 15.45 -13.80
N ARG A 48 -9.97 15.48 -12.85
CA ARG A 48 -8.55 15.24 -13.12
C ARG A 48 -8.30 13.85 -13.72
N MET A 49 -9.03 12.85 -13.26
CA MET A 49 -8.86 11.46 -13.70
C MET A 49 -9.75 11.08 -14.88
N ASP A 50 -10.56 12.01 -15.41
CA ASP A 50 -11.58 11.75 -16.43
C ASP A 50 -12.50 10.57 -16.06
N LEU A 51 -12.96 10.55 -14.81
CA LEU A 51 -13.82 9.50 -14.25
C LEU A 51 -15.23 10.02 -13.97
N PRO A 52 -16.27 9.18 -14.14
CA PRO A 52 -17.58 9.47 -13.57
C PRO A 52 -17.46 9.67 -12.05
N TYR A 53 -18.19 10.65 -11.49
CA TYR A 53 -18.13 10.97 -10.05
C TYR A 53 -18.30 9.73 -9.16
N GLY A 54 -19.26 8.85 -9.49
CA GLY A 54 -19.46 7.59 -8.75
C GLY A 54 -18.23 6.68 -8.76
N ALA A 55 -17.49 6.59 -9.87
CA ALA A 55 -16.26 5.81 -9.95
C ALA A 55 -15.13 6.44 -9.12
N ALA A 56 -15.04 7.78 -9.10
CA ALA A 56 -14.07 8.51 -8.27
C ALA A 56 -14.34 8.30 -6.76
N VAL A 57 -15.61 8.31 -6.34
CA VAL A 57 -16.03 7.96 -4.97
C VAL A 57 -15.63 6.53 -4.64
N MET A 58 -16.00 5.57 -5.50
CA MET A 58 -15.70 4.15 -5.28
C MET A 58 -14.19 3.89 -5.19
N ALA A 59 -13.39 4.47 -6.08
CA ALA A 59 -11.93 4.33 -6.04
C ALA A 59 -11.35 4.87 -4.72
N THR A 60 -11.81 6.06 -4.28
CA THR A 60 -11.39 6.67 -3.02
C THR A 60 -11.77 5.82 -1.81
N MET A 61 -13.00 5.26 -1.81
CA MET A 61 -13.46 4.36 -0.76
C MET A 61 -12.67 3.05 -0.74
N VAL A 62 -12.44 2.42 -1.90
CA VAL A 62 -11.68 1.17 -1.99
C VAL A 62 -10.26 1.37 -1.48
N GLU A 63 -9.56 2.43 -1.91
CA GLU A 63 -8.21 2.73 -1.39
C GLU A 63 -8.23 2.92 0.13
N THR A 64 -9.18 3.71 0.66
CA THR A 64 -9.25 3.98 2.10
C THR A 64 -9.55 2.71 2.90
N LEU A 65 -10.56 1.94 2.49
CA LEU A 65 -10.97 0.72 3.17
C LEU A 65 -9.93 -0.39 3.06
N ALA A 66 -9.22 -0.50 1.93
CA ALA A 66 -8.12 -1.44 1.75
C ALA A 66 -6.96 -1.14 2.73
N ALA A 67 -6.60 0.14 2.91
CA ALA A 67 -5.57 0.54 3.88
C ALA A 67 -5.99 0.16 5.30
N MET A 68 -7.23 0.50 5.67
CA MET A 68 -7.78 0.17 6.98
C MET A 68 -7.85 -1.35 7.20
N ALA A 69 -8.24 -2.12 6.18
CA ALA A 69 -8.30 -3.58 6.25
C ALA A 69 -6.92 -4.19 6.51
N ILE A 70 -5.84 -3.70 5.89
CA ILE A 70 -4.50 -4.21 6.14
C ILE A 70 -4.05 -3.97 7.60
N LEU A 71 -4.43 -2.84 8.18
CA LEU A 71 -4.14 -2.53 9.59
C LEU A 71 -4.99 -3.39 10.52
N VAL A 72 -6.33 -3.32 10.38
CA VAL A 72 -7.28 -4.04 11.23
C VAL A 72 -7.06 -5.56 11.13
N GLY A 73 -6.85 -6.07 9.91
CA GLY A 73 -6.60 -7.48 9.67
C GLY A 73 -5.38 -8.02 10.42
N GLY A 74 -4.39 -7.17 10.73
CA GLY A 74 -3.22 -7.56 11.52
C GLY A 74 -3.50 -7.73 13.01
N PHE A 75 -4.48 -7.00 13.53
CA PHE A 75 -4.91 -7.11 14.93
C PHE A 75 -5.95 -8.21 15.15
N VAL A 76 -6.70 -8.58 14.12
CA VAL A 76 -7.75 -9.61 14.23
C VAL A 76 -7.10 -11.01 14.19
N PRO A 77 -7.28 -11.85 15.24
CA PRO A 77 -6.70 -13.19 15.26
C PRO A 77 -7.43 -14.17 14.34
N GLY A 78 -6.73 -15.24 13.97
CA GLY A 78 -7.31 -16.39 13.27
C GLY A 78 -7.64 -16.12 11.79
N MET A 79 -8.59 -16.91 11.27
CA MET A 79 -8.93 -16.94 9.85
C MET A 79 -9.55 -15.62 9.36
N LEU A 80 -10.29 -14.91 10.22
CA LEU A 80 -10.94 -13.65 9.86
C LEU A 80 -9.90 -12.57 9.52
N GLY A 81 -8.96 -12.28 10.43
CA GLY A 81 -7.91 -11.27 10.17
C GLY A 81 -6.99 -11.65 9.02
N HIS A 82 -6.76 -12.96 8.84
CA HIS A 82 -6.04 -13.48 7.68
C HIS A 82 -6.71 -13.06 6.37
N TRP A 83 -8.02 -13.27 6.23
CA TRP A 83 -8.75 -12.87 5.02
C TRP A 83 -8.92 -11.37 4.88
N ILE A 84 -9.16 -10.63 5.97
CA ILE A 84 -9.23 -9.16 5.93
C ILE A 84 -7.93 -8.59 5.36
N THR A 85 -6.78 -9.08 5.83
CA THR A 85 -5.47 -8.66 5.30
C THR A 85 -5.32 -8.99 3.82
N ARG A 86 -5.72 -10.21 3.39
CA ARG A 86 -5.60 -10.63 1.99
C ARG A 86 -6.47 -9.77 1.06
N LEU A 87 -7.73 -9.55 1.42
CA LEU A 87 -8.67 -8.79 0.61
C LEU A 87 -8.24 -7.32 0.52
N GLY A 88 -7.83 -6.72 1.65
CA GLY A 88 -7.29 -5.35 1.66
C GLY A 88 -6.04 -5.22 0.79
N ALA A 89 -5.09 -6.15 0.89
CA ALA A 89 -3.88 -6.10 0.10
C ALA A 89 -4.12 -6.37 -1.39
N PHE A 90 -4.96 -7.35 -1.76
CA PHE A 90 -5.27 -7.64 -3.16
C PHE A 90 -6.11 -6.56 -3.84
N ALA A 91 -6.88 -5.77 -3.09
CA ALA A 91 -7.58 -4.62 -3.65
C ALA A 91 -6.62 -3.61 -4.32
N TYR A 92 -5.38 -3.49 -3.82
CA TYR A 92 -4.38 -2.59 -4.40
C TYR A 92 -3.69 -3.11 -5.64
N VAL A 93 -3.67 -4.41 -5.87
CA VAL A 93 -2.97 -4.99 -7.03
C VAL A 93 -3.50 -4.43 -8.36
N PRO A 94 -4.82 -4.47 -8.67
CA PRO A 94 -5.31 -3.88 -9.91
C PRO A 94 -5.16 -2.35 -9.94
N ILE A 95 -5.31 -1.66 -8.80
CA ILE A 95 -5.16 -0.19 -8.71
C ILE A 95 -3.73 0.21 -9.09
N MET A 96 -2.73 -0.46 -8.50
CA MET A 96 -1.32 -0.18 -8.80
C MET A 96 -0.94 -0.60 -10.21
N ALA A 97 -1.47 -1.71 -10.73
CA ALA A 97 -1.23 -2.11 -12.11
C ALA A 97 -1.74 -1.04 -13.10
N VAL A 98 -2.97 -0.55 -12.91
CA VAL A 98 -3.54 0.51 -13.76
C VAL A 98 -2.73 1.81 -13.61
N ALA A 99 -2.41 2.24 -12.39
CA ALA A 99 -1.62 3.45 -12.15
C ALA A 99 -0.24 3.36 -12.82
N ILE A 100 0.45 2.22 -12.69
CA ILE A 100 1.74 1.99 -13.33
C ILE A 100 1.62 2.16 -14.85
N LEU A 101 0.69 1.44 -15.47
CA LEU A 101 0.55 1.40 -16.93
C LEU A 101 0.10 2.73 -17.54
N THR A 102 -0.68 3.53 -16.80
CA THR A 102 -1.31 4.75 -17.35
C THR A 102 -0.62 6.04 -16.93
N GLN A 103 0.00 6.08 -15.75
CA GLN A 103 0.52 7.34 -15.17
C GLN A 103 2.03 7.34 -14.95
N HIS A 104 2.67 6.16 -14.88
CA HIS A 104 4.05 6.05 -14.41
C HIS A 104 4.99 5.24 -15.33
N TRP A 105 4.47 4.59 -16.37
CA TRP A 105 5.24 3.68 -17.23
C TRP A 105 6.26 4.41 -18.09
N GLY A 106 7.36 3.74 -18.44
CA GLY A 106 8.38 4.27 -19.34
C GLY A 106 9.52 5.03 -18.65
N ARG A 107 9.44 5.26 -17.33
CA ARG A 107 10.54 5.79 -16.53
C ARG A 107 10.68 5.08 -15.19
N TRP A 108 11.90 4.69 -14.84
CA TRP A 108 12.23 4.06 -13.57
C TRP A 108 12.89 5.06 -12.60
N SER A 109 12.09 6.00 -12.10
CA SER A 109 12.52 6.96 -11.07
C SER A 109 11.29 7.60 -10.44
N PHE A 110 11.17 7.62 -9.11
CA PHE A 110 10.01 8.21 -8.42
C PHE A 110 9.95 9.75 -8.51
N THR A 111 11.04 10.42 -8.89
CA THR A 111 11.13 11.90 -8.84
C THR A 111 10.35 12.53 -9.99
N PRO A 112 9.51 13.56 -9.80
CA PRO A 112 8.82 14.22 -10.91
C PRO A 112 9.76 14.75 -12.01
N ALA A 113 9.29 14.75 -13.26
CA ALA A 113 9.99 15.29 -14.43
C ALA A 113 8.98 15.89 -15.43
N PRO A 114 9.39 16.70 -16.42
CA PRO A 114 8.46 17.36 -17.35
C PRO A 114 7.48 16.40 -18.05
N ASP A 115 7.96 15.26 -18.55
CA ASP A 115 7.12 14.24 -19.19
C ASP A 115 6.49 13.24 -18.20
N TYR A 116 6.85 13.35 -16.91
CA TYR A 116 6.43 12.46 -15.83
C TYR A 116 6.08 13.27 -14.56
N PRO A 117 5.01 14.08 -14.59
CA PRO A 117 4.69 15.01 -13.50
C PRO A 117 4.38 14.30 -12.17
N LEU A 118 3.96 13.03 -12.22
CA LEU A 118 3.69 12.19 -11.06
C LEU A 118 4.89 11.28 -10.67
N GLY A 119 6.04 11.43 -11.33
CA GLY A 119 7.15 10.49 -11.23
C GLY A 119 6.90 9.21 -12.04
N GLY A 120 7.92 8.35 -12.09
CA GLY A 120 7.92 7.08 -12.80
C GLY A 120 7.54 5.88 -11.92
N ALA A 121 7.69 4.67 -12.47
CA ALA A 121 7.11 3.44 -11.96
C ALA A 121 7.73 2.89 -10.67
N GLU A 122 8.91 3.38 -10.25
CA GLU A 122 9.69 2.84 -9.12
C GLU A 122 8.85 2.69 -7.84
N PHE A 123 8.23 3.78 -7.37
CA PHE A 123 7.45 3.77 -6.13
C PHE A 123 6.16 2.93 -6.23
N PRO A 124 5.29 3.12 -7.25
CA PRO A 124 4.13 2.26 -7.45
C PRO A 124 4.48 0.77 -7.60
N THR A 125 5.62 0.42 -8.19
CA THR A 125 6.06 -0.98 -8.27
C THR A 125 6.38 -1.56 -6.89
N ILE A 126 7.06 -0.82 -6.01
CA ILE A 126 7.31 -1.28 -4.63
C ILE A 126 5.99 -1.47 -3.87
N MET A 127 5.03 -0.56 -4.05
CA MET A 127 3.70 -0.69 -3.45
C MET A 127 2.95 -1.93 -3.98
N LEU A 128 2.98 -2.16 -5.30
CA LEU A 128 2.40 -3.35 -5.94
C LEU A 128 3.01 -4.65 -5.38
N LEU A 129 4.33 -4.72 -5.25
CA LEU A 129 5.02 -5.89 -4.72
C LEU A 129 4.70 -6.11 -3.24
N THR A 130 4.65 -5.05 -2.44
CA THR A 130 4.30 -5.10 -1.02
C THR A 130 2.86 -5.57 -0.81
N ALA A 131 1.93 -5.01 -1.58
CA ALA A 131 0.52 -5.43 -1.59
C ALA A 131 0.38 -6.89 -2.01
N THR A 132 1.08 -7.31 -3.06
CA THR A 132 1.08 -8.71 -3.52
C THR A 132 1.63 -9.66 -2.46
N TYR A 133 2.75 -9.29 -1.81
CA TYR A 133 3.33 -10.07 -0.72
C TYR A 133 2.35 -10.26 0.43
N LEU A 134 1.74 -9.17 0.93
CA LEU A 134 0.74 -9.23 2.00
C LEU A 134 -0.53 -9.98 1.57
N GLY A 135 -0.94 -9.87 0.31
CA GLY A 135 -2.06 -10.61 -0.27
C GLY A 135 -1.80 -12.12 -0.30
N ILE A 136 -0.59 -12.55 -0.66
CA ILE A 136 -0.21 -13.96 -0.70
C ILE A 136 -0.03 -14.52 0.72
N LYS A 137 0.61 -13.77 1.62
CA LYS A 137 0.96 -14.25 2.97
C LYS A 137 -0.18 -14.10 3.98
N GLY A 138 -1.04 -13.10 3.83
CA GLY A 138 -2.01 -12.71 4.86
C GLY A 138 -1.34 -12.48 6.21
N ASN A 139 -1.95 -12.95 7.30
CA ASN A 139 -1.35 -12.90 8.66
C ASN A 139 -0.21 -13.89 8.91
N ARG A 140 0.27 -14.61 7.89
CA ARG A 140 1.47 -15.46 7.99
C ARG A 140 2.74 -14.74 7.51
N ALA A 141 2.61 -13.45 7.18
CA ALA A 141 3.70 -12.55 6.83
C ALA A 141 4.69 -12.42 7.97
#